data_AF-A0AAP5IAN1-F1
#
_entry.id   AF-A0AAP5IAN1-F1
#
_cell.length_a   1.000
_cell.length_b   1.000
_cell.length_c   1.000
_cell.angle_alpha   90.00
_cell.angle_beta   90.00
_cell.angle_gamma   90.00
#
_symmetry.space_group_name_H-M   'P 1'
#
loop_
_entity.id
_entity.type
_entity.pdbx_description
1 polymer ?
#
loop_
_entity_poly.entity_id
_entity_poly.type
_entity_poly.pdbx_seq_one_letter_code
_entity_poly.pdbx_strand_id
1 'polypeptide(L)'
;MKDEKQLTSMIVPFYLEEQPDTENRMIHEIWAWNFDKLEYTHNYIQWLFPIIEKSSFNLNAPTLNNEVIQKFYTDTRLQKNLLQSLTVLLRFYGLQGSVNEDGIYIVTKSEDYPNRMKQWINSSNHNYLRITRILKCLVSLGCNTYAQAFYQCLKQIYSEESQLIGNKTFHFWTGAISNRI
;
A
#
# COMPACT_ATOMS: atom_id res chain seq x y z
N MET A 1 11.24 -19.80 -13.54
CA MET A 1 10.46 -18.58 -13.25
C MET A 1 9.03 -19.01 -13.05
N LYS A 2 8.38 -18.62 -11.95
CA LYS A 2 6.95 -18.93 -11.73
C LYS A 2 6.13 -18.16 -12.77
N ASP A 3 5.12 -18.78 -13.36
CA ASP A 3 4.22 -18.05 -14.25
C ASP A 3 3.26 -17.15 -13.45
N GLU A 4 2.60 -16.21 -14.13
CA GLU A 4 1.70 -15.23 -13.50
C GLU A 4 0.59 -15.92 -12.69
N LYS A 5 0.02 -17.01 -13.20
CA LYS A 5 -1.04 -17.75 -12.51
C LYS A 5 -0.54 -18.34 -11.19
N GLN A 6 0.70 -18.83 -11.18
CA GLN A 6 1.35 -19.34 -9.98
C GLN A 6 1.67 -18.24 -8.97
N LEU A 7 1.99 -17.02 -9.41
CA LEU A 7 2.20 -15.89 -8.51
C LEU A 7 0.89 -15.40 -7.89
N THR A 8 -0.18 -15.31 -8.68
CA THR A 8 -1.51 -14.93 -8.19
C THR A 8 -2.05 -15.92 -7.16
N SER A 9 -1.84 -17.22 -7.35
CA SER A 9 -2.32 -18.23 -6.39
C SER A 9 -1.60 -18.18 -5.04
N MET A 10 -0.41 -17.58 -4.97
CA MET A 10 0.34 -17.40 -3.72
C MET A 10 -0.16 -16.24 -2.85
N ILE A 11 -0.95 -15.30 -3.40
CA ILE A 11 -1.37 -14.10 -2.66
C ILE A 11 -2.13 -14.49 -1.39
N VAL A 12 -3.14 -15.34 -1.49
CA VAL A 12 -4.00 -15.69 -0.35
C VAL A 12 -3.21 -16.41 0.76
N PRO A 13 -2.45 -17.49 0.48
CA PRO A 13 -1.60 -18.11 1.50
C PRO A 13 -0.57 -17.16 2.11
N PHE A 14 0.00 -16.24 1.32
CA PHE A 14 0.92 -15.22 1.84
C PHE A 14 0.24 -14.29 2.84
N TYR A 15 -0.95 -13.78 2.51
CA TYR A 15 -1.71 -12.93 3.43
C TYR A 15 -2.25 -13.67 4.64
N LEU A 16 -2.49 -14.98 4.55
CA LEU A 16 -2.90 -15.82 5.69
C LEU A 16 -1.73 -16.27 6.56
N GLU A 17 -0.50 -15.81 6.28
CA GLU A 17 0.71 -16.23 7.00
C GLU A 17 1.01 -17.73 6.86
N GLU A 18 0.51 -18.37 5.81
CA GLU A 18 0.65 -19.81 5.57
C GLU A 18 1.85 -20.13 4.67
N GLN A 19 2.25 -19.21 3.79
CA GLN A 19 3.35 -19.38 2.83
C GLN A 19 4.13 -18.08 2.63
N PRO A 20 5.43 -18.15 2.33
CA PRO A 20 6.21 -16.96 2.02
C PRO A 20 5.98 -16.48 0.59
N ASP A 21 6.46 -15.27 0.32
CA ASP A 21 6.61 -14.77 -1.04
C ASP A 21 7.74 -15.48 -1.82
N THR A 22 8.01 -15.04 -3.04
CA THR A 22 9.06 -15.64 -3.90
C THR A 22 10.49 -15.43 -3.39
N GLU A 23 10.71 -14.54 -2.43
CA GLU A 23 12.00 -14.29 -1.79
C GLU A 23 12.10 -14.98 -0.43
N ASN A 24 11.20 -15.95 -0.14
CA ASN A 24 11.11 -16.67 1.14
C ASN A 24 10.81 -15.77 2.34
N ARG A 25 10.05 -14.68 2.16
CA ARG A 25 9.63 -13.79 3.25
C ARG A 25 8.19 -14.05 3.65
N MET A 26 7.94 -14.24 4.92
CA MET A 26 6.59 -14.22 5.48
C MET A 26 6.09 -12.78 5.64
N ILE A 27 4.79 -12.58 5.53
CA ILE A 27 4.21 -11.23 5.65
C ILE A 27 4.49 -10.58 7.02
N HIS A 28 4.46 -11.37 8.11
CA HIS A 28 4.77 -10.88 9.46
C HIS A 28 6.24 -10.48 9.64
N GLU A 29 7.17 -11.09 8.91
CA GLU A 29 8.59 -10.70 8.92
C GLU A 29 8.76 -9.32 8.28
N ILE A 30 8.05 -9.06 7.17
CA ILE A 30 8.08 -7.75 6.50
C ILE A 30 7.48 -6.68 7.42
N TRP A 31 6.41 -6.98 8.16
CA TRP A 31 5.85 -6.04 9.14
C TRP A 31 6.80 -5.69 10.28
N ALA A 32 7.72 -6.60 10.62
CA ALA A 32 8.72 -6.41 11.67
C ALA A 32 9.96 -5.63 11.19
N TRP A 33 10.08 -5.34 9.89
CA TRP A 33 11.22 -4.60 9.37
C TRP A 33 11.28 -3.16 9.89
N ASN A 34 12.50 -2.68 10.10
CA ASN A 34 12.75 -1.28 10.37
C ASN A 34 12.59 -0.44 9.09
N PHE A 35 12.56 0.88 9.25
CA PHE A 35 12.33 1.80 8.15
C PHE A 35 13.43 1.76 7.09
N ASP A 36 14.69 1.53 7.46
CA ASP A 36 15.78 1.41 6.48
C ASP A 36 15.56 0.19 5.58
N LYS A 37 15.21 -0.96 6.16
CA LYS A 37 14.95 -2.17 5.39
C LYS A 37 13.74 -2.01 4.46
N LEU A 38 12.69 -1.32 4.90
CA LEU A 38 11.52 -0.97 4.09
C LEU A 38 11.84 0.05 2.99
N GLU A 39 12.83 0.92 3.18
CA GLU A 39 13.25 1.84 2.12
C GLU A 39 14.08 1.10 1.07
N TYR A 40 15.14 0.40 1.47
CA TYR A 40 16.10 -0.24 0.55
C TYR A 40 15.59 -1.50 -0.15
N THR A 41 14.60 -2.20 0.41
CA THR A 41 14.03 -3.40 -0.22
C THR A 41 12.83 -3.00 -1.07
N HIS A 42 12.88 -3.10 -2.39
CA HIS A 42 11.82 -2.50 -3.24
C HIS A 42 10.71 -3.48 -3.64
N ASN A 43 10.97 -4.79 -3.66
CA ASN A 43 10.07 -5.78 -4.25
C ASN A 43 8.98 -6.30 -3.29
N TYR A 44 9.09 -6.05 -1.97
CA TYR A 44 8.06 -6.48 -1.01
C TYR A 44 6.72 -5.75 -1.22
N ILE A 45 6.77 -4.48 -1.67
CA ILE A 45 5.58 -3.63 -1.78
C ILE A 45 4.55 -4.23 -2.73
N GLN A 46 5.00 -5.05 -3.68
CA GLN A 46 4.16 -5.71 -4.66
C GLN A 46 3.40 -6.90 -4.10
N TRP A 47 3.93 -7.52 -3.03
CA TRP A 47 3.30 -8.58 -2.26
C TRP A 47 2.38 -8.01 -1.18
N LEU A 48 2.77 -6.92 -0.51
CA LEU A 48 1.90 -6.24 0.48
C LEU A 48 0.73 -5.48 -0.15
N PHE A 49 0.87 -5.06 -1.40
CA PHE A 49 -0.16 -4.32 -2.13
C PHE A 49 -0.20 -4.76 -3.60
N PRO A 50 -0.66 -6.00 -3.90
CA PRO A 50 -0.85 -6.45 -5.27
C PRO A 50 -1.92 -5.60 -5.96
N ILE A 51 -1.79 -5.40 -7.27
CA ILE A 51 -2.76 -4.65 -8.09
C ILE A 51 -3.12 -5.48 -9.32
N ILE A 52 -4.18 -5.12 -10.02
CA ILE A 52 -4.63 -5.81 -11.23
C ILE A 52 -3.61 -5.61 -12.35
N GLU A 53 -3.04 -4.42 -12.47
CA GLU A 53 -2.08 -4.12 -13.52
C GLU A 53 -0.71 -4.75 -13.27
N LYS A 54 -0.13 -5.32 -14.32
CA LYS A 54 1.24 -5.85 -14.27
C LYS A 54 2.22 -4.75 -13.88
N SER A 55 3.22 -5.11 -13.08
CA SER A 55 4.31 -4.19 -12.80
C SER A 55 5.20 -4.01 -14.03
N SER A 56 5.49 -2.76 -14.39
CA SER A 56 6.48 -2.45 -15.43
C SER A 56 7.93 -2.67 -14.98
N PHE A 57 8.18 -2.88 -13.68
CA PHE A 57 9.53 -2.97 -13.09
C PHE A 57 9.88 -4.36 -12.54
N ASN A 58 8.87 -5.19 -12.23
CA ASN A 58 9.10 -6.55 -11.72
C ASN A 58 8.13 -7.53 -12.37
N LEU A 59 8.65 -8.38 -13.25
CA LEU A 59 7.87 -9.43 -13.91
C LEU A 59 7.39 -10.52 -12.94
N ASN A 60 8.01 -10.63 -11.76
CA ASN A 60 7.63 -11.58 -10.72
C ASN A 60 6.66 -10.97 -9.68
N ALA A 61 6.10 -9.79 -9.96
CA ALA A 61 5.09 -9.19 -9.10
C ALA A 61 3.76 -9.96 -9.22
N PRO A 62 3.13 -10.38 -8.12
CA PRO A 62 1.81 -10.99 -8.19
C PRO A 62 0.77 -9.95 -8.65
N THR A 63 -0.16 -10.40 -9.50
CA THR A 63 -1.30 -9.60 -9.97
C THR A 63 -2.61 -10.13 -9.40
N LEU A 64 -3.55 -9.22 -9.15
CA LEU A 64 -4.89 -9.57 -8.68
C LEU A 64 -5.73 -10.12 -9.84
N ASN A 65 -6.48 -11.18 -9.55
CA ASN A 65 -7.58 -11.66 -10.39
C ASN A 65 -8.91 -11.62 -9.61
N ASN A 66 -10.02 -11.85 -10.30
CA ASN A 66 -11.35 -11.81 -9.68
C ASN A 66 -11.50 -12.81 -8.52
N GLU A 67 -10.91 -13.99 -8.60
CA GLU A 67 -10.99 -14.99 -7.52
C GLU A 67 -10.33 -14.50 -6.23
N VAL A 68 -9.10 -13.97 -6.32
CA VAL A 68 -8.39 -13.41 -5.17
C VAL A 68 -9.15 -12.21 -4.61
N ILE A 69 -9.63 -11.32 -5.48
CA ILE A 69 -10.43 -10.15 -5.08
C ILE A 69 -11.65 -10.61 -4.26
N GLN A 70 -12.43 -11.57 -4.76
CA GLN A 70 -13.61 -12.08 -4.05
C GLN A 70 -13.27 -12.72 -2.69
N LYS A 71 -12.11 -13.37 -2.56
CA LYS A 71 -11.63 -13.85 -1.25
C LYS A 71 -11.38 -12.70 -0.27
N PHE A 72 -10.78 -11.59 -0.71
CA PHE A 72 -10.63 -10.40 0.15
C PHE A 72 -11.96 -9.75 0.53
N TYR A 73 -12.99 -9.84 -0.32
CA TYR A 73 -14.33 -9.34 0.03
C TYR A 73 -15.05 -10.22 1.08
N THR A 74 -14.68 -11.50 1.19
CA THR A 74 -15.43 -12.49 2.00
C THR A 74 -14.67 -12.97 3.24
N ASP A 75 -13.33 -12.89 3.25
CA ASP A 75 -12.49 -13.30 4.38
C ASP A 75 -11.94 -12.07 5.13
N THR A 76 -12.47 -11.85 6.33
CA THR A 76 -12.08 -10.73 7.20
C THR A 76 -10.61 -10.79 7.64
N ARG A 77 -9.98 -11.97 7.65
CA ARG A 77 -8.56 -12.12 8.01
C ARG A 77 -7.67 -11.51 6.94
N LEU A 78 -8.01 -11.69 5.66
CA LEU A 78 -7.29 -11.09 4.54
C LEU A 78 -7.36 -9.56 4.60
N GLN A 79 -8.55 -9.00 4.87
CA GLN A 79 -8.71 -7.56 5.06
C GLN A 79 -7.90 -7.06 6.25
N LYS A 80 -7.98 -7.75 7.40
CA LYS A 80 -7.20 -7.40 8.60
C LYS A 80 -5.70 -7.34 8.30
N ASN A 81 -5.16 -8.31 7.57
CA ASN A 81 -3.73 -8.37 7.25
C ASN A 81 -3.31 -7.35 6.18
N LEU A 82 -4.22 -6.96 5.28
CA LEU A 82 -4.02 -5.80 4.40
C LEU A 82 -3.96 -4.48 5.19
N LEU A 83 -4.84 -4.30 6.17
CA LEU A 83 -4.86 -3.10 7.02
C LEU A 83 -3.66 -3.05 7.97
N GLN A 84 -3.15 -4.19 8.41
CA GLN A 84 -1.88 -4.26 9.13
C GLN A 84 -0.71 -3.81 8.24
N SER A 85 -0.70 -4.25 6.98
CA SER A 85 0.29 -3.79 5.99
C SER A 85 0.19 -2.27 5.76
N LEU A 86 -1.03 -1.73 5.65
CA LEU A 86 -1.25 -0.28 5.57
C LEU A 86 -0.69 0.43 6.81
N THR A 87 -0.95 -0.08 8.01
CA THR A 87 -0.46 0.50 9.27
C THR A 87 1.06 0.60 9.32
N VAL A 88 1.77 -0.45 8.86
CA VAL A 88 3.24 -0.45 8.76
C VAL A 88 3.72 0.66 7.82
N LEU A 89 3.09 0.79 6.64
CA LEU A 89 3.50 1.78 5.66
C LEU A 89 3.10 3.22 6.05
N LEU A 90 1.98 3.42 6.75
CA LEU A 90 1.64 4.71 7.33
C LEU A 90 2.73 5.16 8.31
N ARG A 91 3.15 4.29 9.24
CA ARG A 91 4.24 4.59 10.17
C ARG A 91 5.54 4.90 9.43
N PHE A 92 5.86 4.14 8.39
CA PHE A 92 7.02 4.38 7.53
C PHE A 92 7.03 5.79 6.91
N TYR A 93 5.86 6.31 6.51
CA TYR A 93 5.68 7.66 6.00
C TYR A 93 5.56 8.75 7.08
N GLY A 94 5.57 8.38 8.37
CA GLY A 94 5.31 9.31 9.48
C GLY A 94 3.83 9.67 9.61
N LEU A 95 2.96 8.75 9.25
CA LEU A 95 1.51 8.89 9.32
C LEU A 95 0.94 7.86 10.30
N GLN A 96 -0.29 8.08 10.74
CA GLN A 96 -1.01 7.15 11.61
C GLN A 96 -2.49 7.13 11.27
N GLY A 97 -3.10 5.95 11.44
CA GLY A 97 -4.53 5.75 11.34
C GLY A 97 -5.19 5.73 12.71
N SER A 98 -6.36 6.34 12.83
CA SER A 98 -7.19 6.27 14.02
C SER A 98 -8.66 6.38 13.67
N VAL A 99 -9.54 5.98 14.59
CA VAL A 99 -10.97 6.22 14.48
C VAL A 99 -11.28 7.50 15.27
N ASN A 100 -11.96 8.47 14.65
CA ASN A 100 -12.37 9.70 15.33
C ASN A 100 -13.61 9.46 16.23
N GLU A 101 -14.08 10.51 16.90
CA GLU A 101 -15.23 10.45 17.80
C GLU A 101 -16.52 9.97 17.11
N ASP A 102 -16.65 10.20 15.80
CA ASP A 102 -17.81 9.79 14.99
C ASP A 102 -17.71 8.33 14.49
N GLY A 103 -16.69 7.58 14.89
CA GLY A 103 -16.49 6.21 14.40
C GLY A 103 -15.89 6.13 12.99
N ILE A 104 -15.39 7.25 12.45
CA ILE A 104 -14.81 7.33 11.10
C ILE A 104 -13.30 7.11 11.16
N TYR A 105 -12.79 6.20 10.34
CA TYR A 105 -11.36 6.01 10.18
C TYR A 105 -10.73 7.19 9.43
N ILE A 106 -9.70 7.78 10.02
CA ILE A 106 -8.93 8.91 9.48
C ILE A 106 -7.44 8.58 9.46
N VAL A 107 -6.70 9.21 8.55
CA VAL A 107 -5.24 9.18 8.54
C VAL A 107 -4.74 10.59 8.81
N THR A 108 -3.78 10.70 9.72
CA THR A 108 -3.17 11.97 10.13
C THR A 108 -1.65 11.85 10.16
N LYS A 109 -0.97 12.99 10.20
CA LYS A 109 0.47 13.04 10.45
C LYS A 109 0.74 12.58 11.88
N SER A 110 1.69 11.66 12.06
CA SER A 110 2.13 11.27 13.41
C SER A 110 3.10 12.31 13.98
N GLU A 111 3.47 12.15 15.25
CA GLU A 111 4.49 12.97 15.90
C GLU A 111 5.86 12.89 15.18
N ASP A 112 6.16 11.75 14.56
CA ASP A 112 7.42 11.52 13.84
C ASP A 112 7.37 12.01 12.37
N TYR A 113 6.22 12.54 11.91
CA TYR A 113 6.08 13.07 10.55
C TYR A 113 7.22 14.01 10.11
N PRO A 114 7.65 15.00 10.92
CA PRO A 114 8.71 15.93 10.52
C PRO A 114 10.06 15.24 10.20
N ASN A 115 10.33 14.09 10.81
CA ASN A 115 11.53 13.31 10.51
C ASN A 115 11.33 12.42 9.29
N ARG A 116 10.19 11.73 9.23
CA ARG A 116 9.89 10.77 8.16
C ARG A 116 9.65 11.44 6.82
N MET A 117 9.00 12.60 6.78
CA MET A 117 8.71 13.31 5.52
C MET A 117 9.96 13.60 4.70
N LYS A 118 11.10 13.85 5.35
CA LYS A 118 12.39 14.12 4.68
C LYS A 118 12.87 12.96 3.80
N GLN A 119 12.44 11.73 4.11
CA GLN A 119 12.84 10.52 3.39
C GLN A 119 12.07 10.35 2.07
N TRP A 120 10.84 10.86 1.98
CA TRP A 120 9.96 10.57 0.86
C TRP A 120 9.36 11.79 0.16
N ILE A 121 9.35 12.97 0.78
CA ILE A 121 8.94 14.24 0.19
C ILE A 121 10.17 14.96 -0.36
N ASN A 122 10.56 14.57 -1.57
CA ASN A 122 11.59 15.21 -2.37
C ASN A 122 11.34 14.93 -3.85
N SER A 123 12.07 15.64 -4.72
CA SER A 123 11.89 15.53 -6.16
C SER A 123 12.12 14.10 -6.66
N SER A 124 11.17 13.57 -7.44
CA SER A 124 11.26 12.25 -8.09
C SER A 124 11.40 11.05 -7.15
N ASN A 125 10.86 11.14 -5.93
CA ASN A 125 10.93 10.02 -4.99
C ASN A 125 10.11 8.81 -5.45
N HIS A 126 10.72 7.62 -5.39
CA HIS A 126 10.09 6.37 -5.83
C HIS A 126 8.91 5.94 -4.94
N ASN A 127 8.84 6.42 -3.69
CA ASN A 127 7.73 6.16 -2.79
C ASN A 127 6.39 6.70 -3.32
N TYR A 128 6.40 7.71 -4.20
CA TYR A 128 5.17 8.21 -4.82
C TYR A 128 4.43 7.15 -5.65
N LEU A 129 5.18 6.26 -6.32
CA LEU A 129 4.61 5.11 -7.03
C LEU A 129 4.14 4.02 -6.06
N ARG A 130 4.85 3.82 -4.93
CA ARG A 130 4.41 2.89 -3.86
C ARG A 130 3.08 3.34 -3.27
N ILE A 131 2.94 4.63 -2.96
CA ILE A 131 1.69 5.23 -2.48
C ILE A 131 0.54 5.01 -3.49
N THR A 132 0.78 5.27 -4.77
CA THR A 132 -0.21 5.03 -5.83
C THR A 132 -0.66 3.56 -5.83
N ARG A 133 0.28 2.62 -5.68
CA ARG A 133 0.00 1.18 -5.61
C ARG A 133 -0.83 0.80 -4.38
N ILE A 134 -0.51 1.37 -3.21
CA ILE A 134 -1.28 1.17 -1.97
C ILE A 134 -2.74 1.60 -2.18
N LEU A 135 -2.97 2.81 -2.71
CA LEU A 135 -4.33 3.32 -2.96
C LEU A 135 -5.11 2.41 -3.90
N LYS A 136 -4.52 2.01 -5.04
CA LYS A 136 -5.16 1.11 -6.00
C LYS A 136 -5.49 -0.25 -5.39
N CYS A 137 -4.58 -0.83 -4.62
CA CYS A 137 -4.77 -2.11 -3.94
C CYS A 137 -5.96 -2.04 -2.97
N LEU A 138 -5.98 -1.02 -2.09
CA LEU A 138 -7.05 -0.85 -1.11
C LEU A 138 -8.42 -0.70 -1.77
N VAL A 139 -8.52 0.06 -2.87
CA VAL A 139 -9.77 0.19 -3.65
C VAL A 139 -10.17 -1.16 -4.25
N SER A 140 -9.23 -1.85 -4.91
CA SER A 140 -9.50 -3.13 -5.60
C SER A 140 -9.96 -4.23 -4.63
N LEU A 141 -9.47 -4.21 -3.40
CA LEU A 141 -9.74 -5.22 -2.37
C LEU A 141 -10.86 -4.82 -1.39
N GLY A 142 -11.64 -3.78 -1.70
CA GLY A 142 -12.83 -3.40 -0.95
C GLY A 142 -12.60 -2.51 0.28
N CYS A 143 -11.35 -2.10 0.56
CA CYS A 143 -10.99 -1.25 1.70
C CYS A 143 -11.12 0.26 1.38
N ASN A 144 -12.21 0.66 0.74
CA ASN A 144 -12.42 2.01 0.22
C ASN A 144 -12.34 3.11 1.30
N THR A 145 -12.89 2.86 2.49
CA THR A 145 -12.83 3.82 3.61
C THR A 145 -11.38 4.16 3.99
N TYR A 146 -10.51 3.14 4.05
CA TYR A 146 -9.09 3.30 4.38
C TYR A 146 -8.31 3.98 3.25
N ALA A 147 -8.62 3.62 2.00
CA ALA A 147 -8.04 4.27 0.82
C ALA A 147 -8.36 5.77 0.80
N GLN A 148 -9.62 6.12 1.06
CA GLN A 148 -10.08 7.52 1.10
C GLN A 148 -9.42 8.29 2.24
N ALA A 149 -9.39 7.72 3.45
CA ALA A 149 -8.73 8.36 4.59
C ALA A 149 -7.25 8.67 4.31
N PHE A 150 -6.53 7.70 3.73
CA PHE A 150 -5.14 7.90 3.34
C PHE A 150 -5.00 8.97 2.25
N TYR A 151 -5.85 8.93 1.22
CA TYR A 151 -5.85 9.93 0.16
C TYR A 151 -6.15 11.36 0.65
N GLN A 152 -7.09 11.54 1.57
CA GLN A 152 -7.35 12.87 2.13
C GLN A 152 -6.13 13.44 2.87
N CYS A 153 -5.41 12.59 3.63
CA CYS A 153 -4.15 12.98 4.26
C CYS A 153 -3.11 13.38 3.21
N LEU A 154 -2.94 12.58 2.14
CA LEU A 154 -2.03 12.89 1.03
C LEU A 154 -2.40 14.19 0.31
N LYS A 155 -3.69 14.47 0.14
CA LYS A 155 -4.18 15.73 -0.45
C LYS A 155 -3.84 16.94 0.41
N GLN A 156 -3.95 16.82 1.74
CA GLN A 156 -3.50 17.87 2.65
C GLN A 156 -1.99 18.10 2.53
N ILE A 157 -1.19 17.03 2.58
CA ILE A 157 0.27 17.10 2.41
C ILE A 157 0.63 17.73 1.06
N TYR A 158 -0.08 17.37 0.00
CA TYR A 158 0.12 17.98 -1.32
C TYR A 158 -0.13 19.49 -1.34
N SER A 159 -1.13 19.97 -0.60
CA SER A 159 -1.40 21.42 -0.53
C SER A 159 -0.24 22.21 0.11
N GLU A 160 0.54 21.57 0.98
CA GLU A 160 1.70 22.15 1.65
C GLU A 160 2.99 21.98 0.82
N GLU A 161 3.14 20.83 0.15
CA GLU A 161 4.39 20.38 -0.49
C GLU A 161 4.29 20.23 -2.02
N SER A 162 3.35 20.96 -2.64
CA SER A 162 2.97 20.78 -4.05
C SER A 162 4.14 20.84 -5.04
N GLN A 163 5.13 21.71 -4.78
CA GLN A 163 6.31 21.88 -5.63
C GLN A 163 7.22 20.64 -5.62
N LEU A 164 7.37 19.99 -4.46
CA LEU A 164 8.23 18.81 -4.31
C LEU A 164 7.55 17.53 -4.83
N ILE A 165 6.24 17.41 -4.61
CA ILE A 165 5.47 16.23 -5.01
C ILE A 165 5.16 16.26 -6.51
N GLY A 166 4.81 17.45 -7.02
CA GLY A 166 4.48 17.69 -8.42
C GLY A 166 3.06 17.24 -8.82
N ASN A 167 2.46 18.01 -9.73
CA ASN A 167 1.08 17.79 -10.23
C ASN A 167 0.86 16.37 -10.79
N LYS A 168 1.87 15.80 -11.48
CA LYS A 168 1.78 14.47 -12.10
C LYS A 168 1.57 13.38 -11.05
N THR A 169 2.33 13.43 -9.96
CA THR A 169 2.19 12.50 -8.84
C THR A 169 0.81 12.60 -8.21
N PHE A 170 0.36 13.82 -7.93
CA PHE A 170 -0.95 14.05 -7.33
C PHE A 170 -2.10 13.57 -8.23
N HIS A 171 -1.96 13.71 -9.55
CA HIS A 171 -2.92 13.15 -10.52
C HIS A 171 -2.98 11.62 -10.44
N PHE A 172 -1.84 10.93 -10.29
CA PHE A 172 -1.84 9.47 -10.10
C PHE A 172 -2.53 9.05 -8.80
N TRP A 173 -2.28 9.75 -7.69
CA TRP A 173 -2.97 9.47 -6.41
C TRP A 173 -4.47 9.69 -6.52
N THR A 174 -4.90 10.77 -7.18
CA THR A 174 -6.31 11.08 -7.42
C THR A 174 -6.97 10.00 -8.30
N GLY A 175 -6.33 9.61 -9.40
CA GLY A 175 -6.84 8.59 -10.31
C GLY A 175 -6.93 7.19 -9.67
N ALA A 176 -6.01 6.86 -8.75
CA ALA A 176 -6.03 5.59 -8.02
C ALA A 176 -7.29 5.39 -7.16
N ILE A 177 -7.90 6.48 -6.70
CA ILE A 177 -9.11 6.47 -5.88
C ILE A 177 -10.40 6.56 -6.71
N SER A 178 -10.34 7.17 -7.89
CA SER A 178 -11.52 7.43 -8.73
C SER A 178 -11.93 6.25 -9.61
N ASN A 179 -11.04 5.28 -9.87
CA ASN A 179 -11.36 4.10 -10.67
C ASN A 179 -12.22 3.12 -9.86
N ARG A 180 -13.54 3.34 -9.92
CA ARG A 180 -14.53 2.32 -9.59
C ARG A 180 -14.48 1.25 -10.69
N ILE A 181 -14.25 0.00 -10.30
CA ILE A 181 -14.58 -1.17 -11.16
C ILE A 181 -16.10 -1.26 -11.24
#